data_AF-K4UNA9-F1
#
_entry.id   AF-K4UNA9-F1
#
_cell.length_a   1.000
_cell.length_b   1.000
_cell.length_c   1.000
_cell.angle_alpha   90.00
_cell.angle_beta   90.00
_cell.angle_gamma   90.00
#
_symmetry.space_group_name_H-M   'P 1'
#
loop_
_entity.id
_entity.type
_entity.pdbx_description
1 polymer ?
#
loop_
_entity_poly.entity_id
_entity_poly.type
_entity_poly.pdbx_seq_one_letter_code
_entity_poly.pdbx_strand_id
1 'polypeptide(L)'
;NEAFLTDEQYADVEDLACKLDMFKRKYMEFDLNDKGDIDMMGLKRMLEKLGLAKTHLELKKMMSEVAGGASQTISYTDFLNMMLGKSMPF
;
A
#
# COMPACT_ATOMS: atom_id res chain seq x y z
N ASN A 1 -10.99 -8.18 1.36
CA ASN A 1 -10.99 -8.23 -0.13
C ASN A 1 -12.38 -8.15 -0.72
N GLU A 2 -13.42 -8.81 -0.14
CA GLU A 2 -14.80 -8.73 -0.68
C GLU A 2 -15.33 -7.30 -0.80
N ALA A 3 -15.07 -6.43 0.18
CA ALA A 3 -15.48 -5.02 0.12
C ALA A 3 -14.92 -4.23 -1.07
N PHE A 4 -13.72 -4.58 -1.57
CA PHE A 4 -13.10 -3.93 -2.74
C PHE A 4 -13.60 -4.50 -4.07
N LEU A 5 -14.03 -5.77 -4.07
CA LEU A 5 -14.59 -6.44 -5.26
C LEU A 5 -16.01 -5.94 -5.56
N THR A 6 -16.73 -5.48 -4.55
CA THR A 6 -18.08 -4.92 -4.67
C THR A 6 -18.10 -3.40 -4.87
N ASP A 7 -16.94 -2.77 -4.85
CA ASP A 7 -16.83 -1.31 -4.91
C ASP A 7 -16.85 -0.85 -6.37
N GLU A 8 -17.89 -0.12 -6.79
CA GLU A 8 -18.08 0.35 -8.18
C GLU A 8 -16.89 1.15 -8.70
N GLN A 9 -16.14 1.81 -7.80
CA GLN A 9 -14.94 2.59 -8.11
C GLN A 9 -13.72 1.74 -8.51
N TYR A 10 -13.80 0.41 -8.44
CA TYR A 10 -12.80 -0.51 -9.02
C TYR A 10 -13.39 -1.45 -10.09
N ALA A 11 -14.65 -1.25 -10.49
CA ALA A 11 -15.33 -2.11 -11.47
C ALA A 11 -14.65 -2.12 -12.86
N ASP A 12 -14.01 -1.00 -13.23
CA ASP A 12 -13.24 -0.87 -14.47
C ASP A 12 -11.82 -1.48 -14.40
N VAL A 13 -11.38 -1.92 -13.21
CA VAL A 13 -10.06 -2.56 -13.07
C VAL A 13 -10.15 -3.99 -13.58
N GLU A 14 -9.73 -4.21 -14.83
CA GLU A 14 -9.58 -5.56 -15.37
C GLU A 14 -8.69 -6.42 -14.46
N ASP A 15 -9.11 -7.67 -14.26
CA ASP A 15 -8.46 -8.65 -13.39
C ASP A 15 -8.30 -8.19 -11.92
N LEU A 16 -9.21 -7.35 -11.41
CA LEU A 16 -9.18 -6.84 -10.03
C LEU A 16 -8.99 -7.97 -9.00
N ALA A 17 -9.69 -9.09 -9.14
CA ALA A 17 -9.55 -10.23 -8.23
C ALA A 17 -8.12 -10.79 -8.21
N CYS A 18 -7.48 -10.93 -9.38
CA CYS A 18 -6.11 -11.39 -9.51
C CYS A 18 -5.12 -10.37 -8.92
N LYS A 19 -5.34 -9.07 -9.20
CA LYS A 19 -4.55 -7.96 -8.62
C LYS A 19 -4.65 -7.93 -7.10
N LEU A 20 -5.85 -8.07 -6.54
CA LEU A 20 -6.06 -8.11 -5.08
C LEU A 20 -5.37 -9.31 -4.44
N ASP A 21 -5.36 -10.49 -5.07
CA ASP A 21 -4.62 -11.64 -4.55
C ASP A 21 -3.10 -11.39 -4.59
N MET A 22 -2.59 -10.85 -5.70
CA MET A 22 -1.18 -10.48 -5.84
C MET A 22 -0.78 -9.43 -4.79
N PHE A 23 -1.57 -8.38 -4.60
CA PHE A 23 -1.31 -7.35 -3.60
C PHE A 23 -1.42 -7.87 -2.17
N LYS A 24 -2.37 -8.77 -1.89
CA LYS A 24 -2.46 -9.44 -0.59
C LYS A 24 -1.21 -10.25 -0.29
N ARG A 25 -0.72 -11.04 -1.25
CA ARG A 25 0.53 -11.80 -1.09
C ARG A 25 1.71 -10.87 -0.87
N LYS A 26 1.79 -9.78 -1.65
CA LYS A 26 2.82 -8.77 -1.48
C LYS A 26 2.77 -8.13 -0.10
N TYR A 27 1.57 -7.83 0.39
CA TYR A 27 1.35 -7.27 1.73
C TYR A 27 1.85 -8.19 2.84
N MET A 28 1.61 -9.50 2.70
CA MET A 28 2.11 -10.51 3.64
C MET A 28 3.63 -10.73 3.56
N GLU A 29 4.30 -10.31 2.48
CA GLU A 29 5.77 -10.32 2.38
C GLU A 29 6.43 -9.16 3.15
N PHE A 30 5.65 -8.19 3.65
CA PHE A 30 6.17 -7.07 4.41
C PHE A 30 6.26 -7.36 5.90
N ASP A 31 7.24 -6.73 6.54
CA ASP A 31 7.28 -6.64 7.99
C ASP A 31 6.13 -5.73 8.45
N LEU A 32 5.09 -6.35 8.98
CA LEU A 32 3.97 -5.66 9.61
C LEU A 32 4.28 -5.44 11.09
N ASN A 33 3.79 -4.34 11.63
CA ASN A 33 3.82 -4.12 13.08
C ASN A 33 2.81 -5.04 13.80
N ASP A 34 2.76 -4.97 15.14
CA ASP A 34 1.81 -5.75 15.96
C ASP A 34 0.33 -5.50 15.65
N LYS A 35 0.01 -4.43 14.92
CA LYS A 35 -1.37 -4.09 14.49
C LYS A 35 -1.70 -4.62 13.09
N GLY A 36 -0.74 -5.20 12.39
CA GLY A 36 -0.90 -5.66 11.01
C GLY A 36 -0.79 -4.54 9.97
N ASP A 37 -0.22 -3.40 10.33
CA ASP A 37 0.01 -2.26 9.44
C ASP A 37 1.48 -2.16 9.01
N ILE A 38 1.72 -1.57 7.84
CA ILE A 38 3.06 -1.26 7.36
C ILE A 38 3.55 0.01 8.06
N ASP A 39 4.67 -0.09 8.77
CA ASP A 39 5.35 1.06 9.35
C ASP A 39 6.40 1.63 8.36
N MET A 40 7.08 2.71 8.78
CA MET A 40 8.08 3.36 7.94
C MET A 40 9.22 2.40 7.53
N MET A 41 9.59 1.45 8.42
CA MET A 41 10.63 0.47 8.12
C MET A 41 10.14 -0.57 7.09
N GLY A 42 8.91 -1.05 7.22
CA GLY A 42 8.30 -1.96 6.25
C GLY A 42 8.21 -1.34 4.86
N LEU A 43 7.78 -0.07 4.77
CA LEU A 43 7.74 0.66 3.50
C LEU A 43 9.15 0.84 2.90
N LYS A 44 10.15 1.17 3.73
CA LYS A 44 11.54 1.28 3.29
C LYS A 44 12.03 -0.03 2.67
N ARG A 45 11.87 -1.15 3.39
CA ARG A 45 12.29 -2.49 2.93
C ARG A 45 11.59 -2.89 1.64
N MET A 46 10.30 -2.57 1.50
CA MET A 46 9.54 -2.80 0.27
C MET A 46 10.19 -2.09 -0.91
N LEU A 47 10.42 -0.78 -0.79
CA LEU A 47 10.97 0.03 -1.87
C LEU A 47 12.40 -0.37 -2.20
N GLU A 48 13.21 -0.75 -1.21
CA GLU A 48 14.54 -1.34 -1.42
C GLU A 48 14.45 -2.67 -2.20
N LYS A 49 13.52 -3.56 -1.87
CA LYS A 49 13.29 -4.83 -2.62
C LYS A 49 12.84 -4.59 -4.07
N LEU A 50 12.12 -3.51 -4.33
CA LEU A 50 11.67 -3.13 -5.68
C LEU A 50 12.75 -2.36 -6.47
N GLY A 51 13.91 -2.08 -5.88
CA GLY A 51 14.94 -1.25 -6.50
C GLY A 51 14.59 0.25 -6.57
N LEU A 52 13.54 0.65 -5.86
CA LEU A 52 13.02 2.03 -5.79
C LEU A 52 13.42 2.68 -4.46
N ALA A 53 14.66 2.50 -4.01
CA ALA A 53 15.10 3.04 -2.73
C ALA A 53 14.83 4.56 -2.64
N LYS A 54 14.11 4.97 -1.58
CA LYS A 54 13.70 6.34 -1.33
C LYS A 54 14.41 6.92 -0.11
N THR A 55 14.54 8.24 -0.07
CA THR A 55 15.08 8.94 1.10
C THR A 55 14.08 8.92 2.26
N HIS A 56 14.57 9.16 3.48
CA HIS A 56 13.71 9.24 4.67
C HIS A 56 12.59 10.28 4.52
N LEU A 57 12.87 11.41 3.85
CA LEU A 57 11.89 12.46 3.61
C LEU A 57 10.80 12.02 2.63
N GLU A 58 11.18 11.34 1.53
CA GLU A 58 10.24 10.79 0.56
C GLU A 58 9.34 9.71 1.18
N LEU A 59 9.92 8.79 1.97
CA LEU A 59 9.15 7.79 2.71
C LEU A 59 8.12 8.43 3.63
N LYS A 60 8.52 9.48 4.36
CA LYS A 60 7.64 10.20 5.29
C LYS A 60 6.50 10.93 4.54
N LYS A 61 6.81 11.50 3.37
CA LYS A 61 5.81 12.13 2.49
C LYS A 61 4.83 11.09 1.94
N MET A 62 5.33 9.96 1.44
CA MET A 62 4.50 8.85 0.94
C MET A 62 3.58 8.31 2.03
N MET A 63 4.10 8.06 3.24
CA MET A 63 3.27 7.60 4.35
C MET A 63 2.18 8.61 4.71
N SER A 64 2.54 9.90 4.79
CA SER A 64 1.56 10.95 5.10
C SER A 64 0.50 11.09 4.00
N GLU A 65 0.86 10.96 2.73
CA GLU A 65 -0.09 11.08 1.63
C GLU A 65 -1.01 9.86 1.53
N VAL A 66 -0.46 8.66 1.67
CA VAL A 66 -1.19 7.40 1.57
C VAL A 66 -2.07 7.16 2.80
N ALA A 67 -1.58 7.50 4.00
CA ALA A 67 -2.28 7.24 5.26
C ALA A 67 -3.14 8.43 5.75
N GLY A 68 -3.44 9.40 4.88
CA GLY A 68 -4.40 10.48 5.18
C GLY A 68 -3.89 11.53 6.17
N GLY A 69 -2.59 11.83 6.16
CA GLY A 69 -1.97 12.99 6.81
C GLY A 69 -1.60 12.79 8.27
N ALA A 70 -2.40 12.05 9.04
CA ALA A 70 -2.23 11.89 10.48
C ALA A 70 -1.70 10.51 10.92
N SER A 71 -1.82 9.49 10.07
CA SER A 71 -1.34 8.16 10.40
C SER A 71 0.15 8.01 10.07
N GLN A 72 0.87 7.34 10.97
CA GLN A 72 2.28 6.95 10.80
C GLN A 72 2.42 5.49 10.34
N THR A 73 1.31 4.86 9.98
CA THR A 73 1.27 3.49 9.48
C THR A 73 0.28 3.40 8.32
N ILE A 74 0.60 2.55 7.35
CA ILE A 74 -0.23 2.30 6.17
C ILE A 74 -1.03 1.02 6.46
N SER A 75 -2.35 1.16 6.54
CA SER A 75 -3.22 0.00 6.68
C SER A 75 -3.29 -0.79 5.38
N TYR A 76 -3.80 -2.02 5.44
CA TYR A 76 -4.02 -2.82 4.24
C TYR A 76 -4.91 -2.11 3.20
N THR A 77 -5.92 -1.35 3.67
CA THR A 77 -6.79 -0.54 2.80
C THR A 77 -6.01 0.56 2.09
N ASP A 78 -5.16 1.28 2.82
CA ASP A 78 -4.34 2.36 2.26
C ASP A 78 -3.32 1.81 1.25
N PHE A 79 -2.74 0.64 1.55
CA PHE A 79 -1.85 -0.07 0.65
C PHE A 79 -2.54 -0.47 -0.66
N LEU A 80 -3.77 -0.98 -0.60
CA LEU A 80 -4.54 -1.30 -1.81
C LEU A 80 -4.86 -0.04 -2.62
N ASN A 81 -5.27 1.06 -1.95
CA ASN A 81 -5.51 2.34 -2.62
C ASN A 81 -4.24 2.86 -3.34
N MET A 82 -3.07 2.71 -2.71
CA MET A 82 -1.78 3.05 -3.30
C MET A 82 -1.46 2.18 -4.53
N MET A 83 -1.59 0.85 -4.40
CA MET A 83 -1.24 -0.10 -5.47
C MET A 83 -2.21 -0.09 -6.65
N LEU A 84 -3.48 0.27 -6.40
CA LEU A 84 -4.49 0.46 -7.43
C LEU A 84 -4.40 1.85 -8.12
N GLY A 85 -3.40 2.67 -7.76
CA GLY A 85 -3.06 3.90 -8.47
C GLY A 85 -3.85 5.14 -8.06
N LYS A 86 -4.56 5.13 -6.93
CA LYS A 86 -5.29 6.33 -6.46
C LYS A 86 -4.38 7.40 -5.86
N SER A 87 -3.25 7.01 -5.27
CA SER A 87 -2.38 7.92 -4.51
C SER A 87 -0.90 7.52 -4.55
N MET A 88 -0.36 7.18 -5.72
CA MET A 88 1.10 7.00 -5.85
C MET A 88 1.72 8.31 -6.33
N PRO A 89 2.29 9.15 -5.43
CA PRO A 89 3.03 10.33 -5.86
C PRO A 89 4.36 9.88 -6.46
N PHE A 90 4.59 10.23 -7.72
CA PHE A 90 5.94 10.27 -8.29
C PHE A 90 6.63 11.58 -7.90
#